data_AF-A0A3D2WI72-F1
#
_entry.id   AF-A0A3D2WI72-F1
#
_cell.length_a   1.000
_cell.length_b   1.000
_cell.length_c   1.000
_cell.angle_alpha   90.00
_cell.angle_beta   90.00
_cell.angle_gamma   90.00
#
_symmetry.space_group_name_H-M   'P 1'
#
loop_
_entity.id
_entity.type
_entity.pdbx_description
1 polymer ?
#
loop_
_entity_poly.entity_id
_entity_poly.type
_entity_poly.pdbx_seq_one_letter_code
_entity_poly.pdbx_strand_id
1 'polypeptide(L)'
;MEGDYTKKTQALSKYKKRNEALDEIYGPFKEEWKRAGMDEVAATRQLLAAHDYLRTQPQQALKWLAKSYGVDLTAVNDDTATDEYADPQMKAMQQQIAQLQGTINNQQLQAQNMQKQEVQTMIDNFQTAKDADGNLKHPHFEAVQNQMSGLISSGVAKDIASAYEMAVYANPETRAKVLEEQVKKETKQEVKAEAVQKAKKQQRVNVKGSGTPSNSGVPSGMTLNETIKFSMKQLQKG
;
A
#
# COMPACT_ATOMS: atom_id res chain seq x y z
N MET A 1 -77.73 55.88 -9.54
CA MET A 1 -76.41 55.95 -10.21
C MET A 1 -75.31 56.51 -9.29
N GLU A 2 -75.58 57.48 -8.40
CA GLU A 2 -74.55 58.15 -7.57
C GLU A 2 -73.81 57.24 -6.55
N GLY A 3 -74.47 56.24 -5.96
CA GLY A 3 -73.84 55.34 -4.97
C GLY A 3 -72.72 54.46 -5.54
N ASP A 4 -72.78 54.11 -6.82
CA ASP A 4 -71.74 53.30 -7.49
C ASP A 4 -70.49 54.12 -7.81
N TYR A 5 -70.65 55.42 -8.10
CA TYR A 5 -69.51 56.32 -8.30
C TYR A 5 -68.74 56.53 -7.00
N THR A 6 -69.43 56.75 -5.87
CA THR A 6 -68.77 56.90 -4.56
C THR A 6 -68.00 55.65 -4.15
N LYS A 7 -68.57 54.45 -4.36
CA LYS A 7 -67.87 53.18 -4.09
C LYS A 7 -66.65 52.98 -4.99
N LYS A 8 -66.75 53.30 -6.28
CA LYS A 8 -65.61 53.22 -7.22
C LYS A 8 -64.51 54.23 -6.87
N THR A 9 -64.86 55.45 -6.50
CA THR A 9 -63.90 56.48 -6.07
C THR A 9 -63.21 56.11 -4.77
N GLN A 10 -63.94 55.57 -3.78
CA GLN A 10 -63.34 55.05 -2.55
C GLN A 10 -62.44 53.84 -2.82
N ALA A 11 -62.83 52.91 -3.70
CA ALA A 11 -62.01 51.77 -4.09
C ALA A 11 -60.72 52.21 -4.80
N LEU A 12 -60.80 53.21 -5.70
CA LEU A 12 -59.65 53.78 -6.38
C LEU A 12 -58.70 54.49 -5.40
N SER A 13 -59.24 55.24 -4.43
CA SER A 13 -58.44 55.89 -3.39
C SER A 13 -57.71 54.86 -2.51
N LYS A 14 -58.38 53.77 -2.11
CA LYS A 14 -57.75 52.67 -1.37
C LYS A 14 -56.66 51.96 -2.18
N TYR A 15 -56.90 51.75 -3.47
CA TYR A 15 -55.92 51.14 -4.37
C TYR A 15 -54.67 52.01 -4.51
N LYS A 16 -54.83 53.32 -4.75
CA LYS A 16 -53.71 54.28 -4.83
C LYS A 16 -52.89 54.29 -3.55
N LYS A 17 -53.54 54.44 -2.39
CA LYS A 17 -52.85 54.41 -1.08
C LYS A 17 -52.06 53.12 -0.86
N ARG A 18 -52.60 51.97 -1.27
CA ARG A 18 -51.90 50.69 -1.15
C ARG A 18 -50.66 50.64 -2.05
N ASN A 19 -50.77 51.11 -3.29
CA ASN A 19 -49.65 51.12 -4.22
C ASN A 19 -48.58 52.12 -3.79
N GLU A 20 -48.97 53.32 -3.32
CA GLU A 20 -48.03 54.30 -2.76
C GLU A 20 -47.24 53.71 -1.58
N ALA A 21 -47.89 52.97 -0.68
CA ALA A 21 -47.22 52.29 0.42
C ALA A 21 -46.27 51.17 -0.04
N LEU A 22 -46.65 50.41 -1.08
CA LEU A 22 -45.76 49.38 -1.66
C LEU A 22 -44.56 50.01 -2.38
N ASP A 23 -44.78 51.12 -3.09
CA ASP A 23 -43.74 51.88 -3.76
C ASP A 23 -42.70 52.41 -2.77
N GLU A 24 -43.14 52.88 -1.60
CA GLU A 24 -42.25 53.32 -0.51
C GLU A 24 -41.38 52.17 0.02
N ILE A 25 -41.97 50.98 0.24
CA ILE A 25 -41.26 49.78 0.70
C ILE A 25 -40.25 49.29 -0.34
N TYR A 26 -40.65 49.27 -1.61
CA TYR A 26 -39.82 48.76 -2.69
C TYR A 26 -38.75 49.75 -3.14
N GLY A 27 -38.97 51.05 -2.97
CA GLY A 27 -38.11 52.13 -3.46
C GLY A 27 -36.60 51.86 -3.35
N PRO A 28 -36.07 51.49 -2.17
CA PRO A 28 -34.64 51.21 -1.99
C PRO A 28 -34.10 50.01 -2.78
N PHE A 29 -34.96 49.03 -3.10
CA PHE A 29 -34.59 47.76 -3.72
C PHE A 29 -34.90 47.70 -5.23
N LYS A 30 -35.74 48.61 -5.76
CA LYS A 30 -36.16 48.61 -7.18
C LYS A 30 -34.99 48.61 -8.15
N GLU A 31 -33.96 49.43 -7.90
CA GLU A 31 -32.76 49.50 -8.75
C GLU A 31 -31.91 48.21 -8.68
N GLU A 32 -31.88 47.54 -7.54
CA GLU A 32 -31.23 46.23 -7.40
C GLU A 32 -31.99 45.16 -8.19
N TRP A 33 -33.31 45.07 -8.03
CA TRP A 33 -34.13 44.11 -8.75
C TRP A 33 -34.08 44.34 -10.26
N LYS A 34 -34.12 45.59 -10.70
CA LYS A 34 -33.98 45.95 -12.12
C LYS A 34 -32.63 45.52 -12.68
N ARG A 35 -31.53 45.70 -11.94
CA ARG A 35 -30.20 45.20 -12.32
C ARG A 35 -30.14 43.67 -12.37
N ALA A 36 -30.88 43.00 -11.48
CA ALA A 36 -31.04 41.55 -11.47
C ALA A 36 -32.07 41.04 -12.50
N GLY A 37 -32.66 41.92 -13.33
CA GLY A 37 -33.65 41.55 -14.35
C GLY A 37 -35.02 41.14 -13.81
N MET A 38 -35.36 41.54 -12.58
CA MET A 38 -36.61 41.21 -11.89
C MET A 38 -37.56 42.40 -11.83
N ASP A 39 -38.86 42.13 -11.96
CA ASP A 39 -39.92 43.06 -11.61
C ASP A 39 -40.36 42.92 -10.14
N GLU A 40 -41.15 43.88 -9.64
CA GLU A 40 -41.57 43.92 -8.23
C GLU A 40 -42.38 42.68 -7.82
N VAL A 41 -43.15 42.13 -8.76
CA VAL A 41 -43.98 40.95 -8.53
C VAL A 41 -43.13 39.69 -8.41
N ALA A 42 -42.14 39.52 -9.29
CA ALA A 42 -41.19 38.42 -9.25
C ALA A 42 -40.32 38.48 -8.00
N ALA A 43 -39.81 39.65 -7.65
CA ALA A 43 -39.02 39.85 -6.43
C ALA A 43 -39.82 39.50 -5.17
N THR A 44 -41.06 39.96 -5.08
CA THR A 44 -41.95 39.64 -3.94
C THR A 44 -42.27 38.15 -3.88
N ARG A 45 -42.51 37.50 -5.02
CA ARG A 45 -42.75 36.06 -5.08
C ARG A 45 -41.52 35.27 -4.61
N GLN A 46 -40.32 35.70 -5.02
CA GLN A 46 -39.07 35.08 -4.59
C GLN A 46 -38.85 35.24 -3.08
N LEU A 47 -39.11 36.42 -2.53
CA LEU A 47 -39.04 36.68 -1.09
C LEU A 47 -40.00 35.78 -0.29
N LEU A 48 -41.24 35.64 -0.75
CA LEU A 48 -42.21 34.76 -0.09
C LEU A 48 -41.83 33.27 -0.20
N ALA A 49 -41.27 32.85 -1.34
CA ALA A 49 -40.76 31.49 -1.50
C ALA A 49 -39.55 31.22 -0.59
N ALA A 50 -38.63 32.18 -0.47
CA ALA A 50 -37.52 32.10 0.46
C ALA A 50 -38.00 32.06 1.92
N HIS A 51 -39.03 32.84 2.26
CA HIS A 51 -39.66 32.79 3.59
C HIS A 51 -40.28 31.43 3.90
N ASP A 52 -41.04 30.85 2.96
CA ASP A 52 -41.62 29.52 3.14
C ASP A 52 -40.53 28.43 3.23
N TYR A 53 -39.44 28.57 2.45
CA TYR A 53 -38.31 27.66 2.52
C TYR A 53 -37.59 27.75 3.87
N LEU A 54 -37.39 28.95 4.41
CA LEU A 54 -36.85 29.15 5.76
C LEU A 54 -37.76 28.57 6.84
N ARG A 55 -39.07 28.60 6.66
CA ARG A 55 -40.04 28.05 7.62
C ARG A 55 -40.10 26.53 7.58
N THR A 56 -40.06 25.93 6.39
CA THR A 56 -40.24 24.48 6.19
C THR A 56 -38.93 23.72 6.34
N GLN A 57 -37.82 24.29 5.87
CA GLN A 57 -36.49 23.67 5.85
C GLN A 57 -35.41 24.69 6.26
N PRO A 58 -35.42 25.17 7.52
CA PRO A 58 -34.61 26.30 7.96
C PRO A 58 -33.11 26.12 7.72
N GLN A 59 -32.56 24.94 7.99
CA GLN A 59 -31.13 24.70 7.83
C GLN A 59 -30.67 24.71 6.37
N GLN A 60 -31.45 24.12 5.47
CA GLN A 60 -31.11 24.08 4.04
C GLN A 60 -31.31 25.45 3.40
N ALA A 61 -32.35 26.17 3.82
CA ALA A 61 -32.63 27.53 3.40
C ALA A 61 -31.53 28.51 3.84
N LEU A 62 -31.02 28.40 5.08
CA LEU A 62 -29.91 29.23 5.56
C LEU A 62 -28.61 28.99 4.77
N LYS A 63 -28.28 27.72 4.48
CA LYS A 63 -27.12 27.39 3.63
C LYS A 63 -27.26 27.93 2.21
N TRP A 64 -28.44 27.77 1.61
CA TRP A 64 -28.74 28.32 0.29
C TRP A 64 -28.64 29.84 0.28
N LEU A 65 -29.18 30.50 1.31
CA LEU A 65 -29.15 31.96 1.44
C LEU A 65 -27.71 32.45 1.56
N ALA A 66 -26.91 31.87 2.45
CA ALA A 66 -25.51 32.25 2.61
C ALA A 66 -24.71 32.10 1.32
N LYS A 67 -24.88 30.98 0.60
CA LYS A 67 -24.27 30.77 -0.71
C LYS A 67 -24.72 31.82 -1.73
N SER A 68 -26.01 32.17 -1.75
CA SER A 68 -26.57 33.15 -2.71
C SER A 68 -26.04 34.57 -2.48
N TYR A 69 -25.72 34.91 -1.23
CA TYR A 69 -25.17 36.21 -0.85
C TYR A 69 -23.64 36.20 -0.71
N GLY A 70 -22.97 35.09 -1.07
CA GLY A 70 -21.51 34.96 -0.97
C GLY A 70 -20.96 35.00 0.46
N VAL A 71 -21.79 34.67 1.46
CA VAL A 71 -21.40 34.60 2.87
C VAL A 71 -20.85 33.21 3.17
N ASP A 72 -19.61 33.15 3.63
CA ASP A 72 -19.03 31.92 4.15
C ASP A 72 -19.53 31.69 5.58
N LEU A 73 -20.45 30.74 5.75
CA LEU A 73 -20.97 30.35 7.06
C LEU A 73 -19.89 29.80 8.01
N THR A 74 -18.74 29.38 7.48
CA THR A 74 -17.61 28.94 8.31
C THR A 74 -16.86 30.12 8.92
N ALA A 75 -16.90 31.30 8.27
CA ALA A 75 -16.30 32.53 8.78
C ALA A 75 -17.20 33.29 9.77
N VAL A 76 -18.49 32.96 9.82
CA VAL A 76 -19.47 33.51 10.78
C VAL A 76 -19.52 32.70 12.09
N ASN A 77 -18.76 31.59 12.16
CA ASN A 77 -18.55 30.81 13.38
C ASN A 77 -17.55 31.52 14.32
N ASP A 78 -17.92 32.72 14.78
CA ASP A 78 -17.22 33.46 15.82
C ASP A 78 -17.75 32.99 17.19
N ASP A 79 -17.05 32.01 17.76
CA ASP A 79 -16.83 31.65 19.18
C ASP A 79 -17.93 31.75 20.27
N THR A 80 -19.22 31.99 19.97
CA THR A 80 -20.24 32.16 21.04
C THR A 80 -21.62 31.53 20.80
N ALA A 81 -21.83 30.71 19.78
CA ALA A 81 -23.13 30.05 19.57
C ALA A 81 -23.01 28.56 19.20
N THR A 82 -22.90 27.76 20.26
CA THR A 82 -23.53 26.44 20.41
C THR A 82 -23.30 25.39 19.30
N ASP A 83 -22.41 24.46 19.62
CA ASP A 83 -22.18 23.11 19.05
C ASP A 83 -23.41 22.16 19.03
N GLU A 84 -24.62 22.70 19.17
CA GLU A 84 -25.85 21.97 19.50
C GLU A 84 -26.84 21.85 18.32
N TYR A 85 -26.44 22.26 17.11
CA TYR A 85 -27.22 22.04 15.89
C TYR A 85 -26.45 21.36 14.76
N ALA A 86 -25.39 20.64 15.09
CA ALA A 86 -24.89 19.58 14.22
C ALA A 86 -25.96 18.48 14.17
N ASP A 87 -26.71 18.45 13.06
CA ASP A 87 -27.66 17.39 12.70
C ASP A 87 -27.13 16.02 13.17
N PRO A 88 -27.89 15.23 13.95
CA PRO A 88 -27.46 13.92 14.43
C PRO A 88 -26.94 13.00 13.31
N GLN A 89 -27.46 13.15 12.09
CA GLN A 89 -26.94 12.43 10.92
C GLN A 89 -25.53 12.88 10.52
N MET A 90 -25.20 14.17 10.61
CA MET A 90 -23.85 14.65 10.33
C MET A 90 -22.84 14.21 11.39
N LYS A 91 -23.22 14.20 12.67
CA LYS A 91 -22.36 13.65 13.74
C LYS A 91 -22.09 12.16 13.54
N ALA A 92 -23.10 11.37 13.18
CA ALA A 92 -22.95 9.95 12.86
C ALA A 92 -22.05 9.73 11.62
N MET A 93 -22.26 10.52 10.57
CA MET A 93 -21.43 10.46 9.35
C MET A 93 -19.96 10.85 9.64
N GLN A 94 -19.72 11.86 10.46
CA GLN A 94 -18.38 12.30 10.83
C GLN A 94 -17.64 11.22 11.65
N GLN A 95 -18.34 10.55 12.57
CA GLN A 95 -17.80 9.40 13.30
C GLN A 95 -17.48 8.23 12.35
N GLN A 96 -18.36 7.95 11.38
CA GLN A 96 -18.13 6.91 10.39
C GLN A 96 -16.92 7.21 9.50
N ILE A 97 -16.75 8.47 9.07
CA ILE A 97 -15.58 8.91 8.31
C ILE A 97 -14.31 8.76 9.14
N ALA A 98 -14.31 9.17 10.42
CA ALA A 98 -13.15 8.99 11.30
C ALA A 98 -12.77 7.52 11.47
N GLN A 99 -13.76 6.63 11.62
CA GLN A 99 -13.54 5.19 11.70
C GLN A 99 -13.01 4.58 10.39
N LEU A 100 -13.57 4.99 9.25
CA LEU A 100 -13.11 4.56 7.93
C LEU A 100 -11.68 5.03 7.66
N GLN A 101 -11.37 6.30 7.98
CA GLN A 101 -10.02 6.85 7.84
C GLN A 101 -9.01 6.07 8.70
N GLY A 102 -9.39 5.72 9.93
CA GLY A 102 -8.58 4.86 10.80
C GLY A 102 -8.34 3.46 10.21
N THR A 103 -9.38 2.86 9.62
CA THR A 103 -9.30 1.54 8.98
C THR A 103 -8.38 1.56 7.76
N ILE A 104 -8.49 2.58 6.91
CA ILE A 104 -7.66 2.75 5.72
C ILE A 104 -6.19 2.93 6.10
N ASN A 105 -5.91 3.81 7.08
CA ASN A 105 -4.56 4.03 7.56
C ASN A 105 -3.95 2.75 8.14
N ASN A 106 -4.71 1.98 8.91
CA ASN A 106 -4.25 0.71 9.47
C ASN A 106 -4.01 -0.35 8.37
N GLN A 107 -4.90 -0.44 7.39
CA GLN A 107 -4.75 -1.35 6.26
C GLN A 107 -3.52 -1.00 5.41
N GLN A 108 -3.27 0.29 5.16
CA GLN A 108 -2.10 0.75 4.43
C GLN A 108 -0.80 0.43 5.17
N LEU A 109 -0.76 0.66 6.49
CA LEU A 109 0.39 0.31 7.31
C LEU A 109 0.65 -1.20 7.31
N GLN A 110 -0.41 -2.01 7.43
CA GLN A 110 -0.30 -3.47 7.40
C GLN A 110 0.20 -3.97 6.03
N ALA A 111 -0.33 -3.45 4.92
CA ALA A 111 0.12 -3.79 3.58
C ALA A 111 1.59 -3.44 3.36
N GLN A 112 2.03 -2.26 3.82
CA GLN A 112 3.42 -1.84 3.71
C GLN A 112 4.34 -2.73 4.56
N ASN A 113 3.91 -3.13 5.76
CA ASN A 113 4.68 -4.04 6.62
C ASN A 113 4.78 -5.45 6.02
N MET A 114 3.71 -5.97 5.42
CA MET A 114 3.75 -7.27 4.74
C MET A 114 4.70 -7.24 3.54
N GLN A 115 4.64 -6.20 2.71
CA GLN A 115 5.57 -6.04 1.58
C GLN A 115 7.02 -5.95 2.05
N LYS A 116 7.29 -5.19 3.11
CA LYS A 116 8.64 -5.11 3.71
C LYS A 116 9.11 -6.47 4.23
N GLN A 117 8.25 -7.22 4.92
CA GLN A 117 8.59 -8.56 5.41
C GLN A 117 8.83 -9.55 4.28
N GLU A 118 8.03 -9.51 3.22
CA GLU A 118 8.21 -10.36 2.05
C GLU A 118 9.55 -10.09 1.36
N VAL A 119 9.86 -8.82 1.12
CA VAL A 119 11.15 -8.39 0.54
C VAL A 119 12.31 -8.80 1.46
N GLN A 120 12.19 -8.59 2.78
CA GLN A 120 13.22 -8.97 3.73
C GLN A 120 13.46 -10.48 3.72
N THR A 121 12.39 -11.28 3.70
CA THR A 121 12.49 -12.76 3.63
C THR A 121 13.17 -13.20 2.33
N MET A 122 12.86 -12.53 1.21
CA MET A 122 13.49 -12.82 -0.07
C MET A 122 14.99 -12.49 -0.06
N ILE A 123 15.37 -11.37 0.57
CA ILE A 123 16.76 -10.98 0.77
C ILE A 123 17.50 -12.00 1.65
N ASP A 124 16.92 -12.38 2.78
CA ASP A 124 17.52 -13.32 3.72
C ASP A 124 17.73 -14.70 3.07
N ASN A 125 16.74 -15.16 2.31
CA ASN A 125 16.84 -16.41 1.53
C ASN A 125 17.94 -16.35 0.47
N PHE A 126 18.10 -15.19 -0.20
CA PHE A 126 19.15 -15.01 -1.20
C PHE A 126 20.54 -14.96 -0.56
N GLN A 127 20.70 -14.24 0.55
CA GLN A 127 21.96 -14.15 1.29
C GLN A 127 22.41 -15.50 1.85
N THR A 128 21.47 -16.29 2.37
CA THR A 128 21.76 -17.58 3.01
C THR A 128 21.79 -18.77 2.05
N ALA A 129 21.51 -18.56 0.76
CA ALA A 129 21.52 -19.61 -0.25
C ALA A 129 22.90 -20.26 -0.34
N LYS A 130 22.95 -21.60 -0.19
CA LYS A 130 24.19 -22.39 -0.24
C LYS A 130 24.29 -23.22 -1.52
N ASP A 131 25.51 -23.46 -1.97
CA ASP A 131 25.83 -24.39 -3.06
C ASP A 131 25.89 -25.85 -2.56
N ALA A 132 26.10 -26.80 -3.48
CA ALA A 132 26.16 -28.23 -3.16
C ALA A 132 27.31 -28.60 -2.22
N ASP A 133 28.32 -27.73 -2.12
CA ASP A 133 29.49 -27.90 -1.25
C ASP A 133 29.31 -27.18 0.10
N GLY A 134 28.13 -26.58 0.35
CA GLY A 134 27.80 -25.90 1.60
C GLY A 134 28.30 -24.46 1.73
N ASN A 135 28.88 -23.88 0.67
CA ASN A 135 29.35 -22.49 0.66
C ASN A 135 28.22 -21.54 0.26
N LEU A 136 28.30 -20.28 0.70
CA LEU A 136 27.36 -19.25 0.26
C LEU A 136 27.46 -19.03 -1.25
N LYS A 137 26.31 -19.00 -1.93
CA LYS A 137 26.23 -18.67 -3.36
C LYS A 137 26.59 -17.21 -3.64
N HIS A 138 26.32 -16.32 -2.68
CA HIS A 138 26.53 -14.87 -2.82
C HIS A 138 27.38 -14.32 -1.66
N PRO A 139 28.68 -14.69 -1.58
CA PRO A 139 29.55 -14.34 -0.45
C PRO A 139 29.79 -12.83 -0.31
N HIS A 140 29.70 -12.07 -1.41
CA HIS A 140 29.89 -10.62 -1.42
C HIS A 140 28.57 -9.82 -1.38
N PHE A 141 27.45 -10.45 -1.02
CA PHE A 141 26.13 -9.81 -0.98
C PHE A 141 26.13 -8.51 -0.14
N GLU A 142 26.74 -8.53 1.04
CA GLU A 142 26.79 -7.40 1.95
C GLU A 142 27.51 -6.18 1.35
N ALA A 143 28.57 -6.41 0.55
CA ALA A 143 29.33 -5.35 -0.09
C ALA A 143 28.56 -4.62 -1.20
N VAL A 144 27.56 -5.30 -1.80
CA VAL A 144 26.75 -4.74 -2.90
C VAL A 144 25.30 -4.43 -2.50
N GLN A 145 24.88 -4.76 -1.28
CA GLN A 145 23.50 -4.63 -0.81
C GLN A 145 22.91 -3.23 -1.03
N ASN A 146 23.67 -2.18 -0.71
CA ASN A 146 23.23 -0.80 -0.89
C ASN A 146 23.03 -0.45 -2.37
N GLN A 147 23.92 -0.92 -3.25
CA GLN A 147 23.80 -0.71 -4.69
C GLN A 147 22.62 -1.50 -5.27
N MET A 148 22.41 -2.74 -4.81
CA MET A 148 21.24 -3.55 -5.18
C MET A 148 19.93 -2.85 -4.80
N SER A 149 19.84 -2.29 -3.60
CA SER A 149 18.68 -1.52 -3.15
C SER A 149 18.35 -0.36 -4.11
N GLY A 150 19.38 0.38 -4.55
CA GLY A 150 19.22 1.44 -5.55
C GLY A 150 18.76 0.94 -6.93
N LEU A 151 19.32 -0.19 -7.39
CA LEU A 151 18.98 -0.80 -8.70
C LEU A 151 17.54 -1.34 -8.74
N ILE A 152 17.06 -1.90 -7.63
CA ILE A 152 15.68 -2.39 -7.50
C ILE A 152 14.72 -1.20 -7.36
N SER A 153 15.05 -0.22 -6.52
CA SER A 153 14.19 0.96 -6.30
C SER A 153 14.03 1.83 -7.55
N SER A 154 15.04 1.87 -8.41
CA SER A 154 15.01 2.58 -9.70
C SER A 154 14.36 1.79 -10.84
N GLY A 155 13.99 0.51 -10.62
CA GLY A 155 13.38 -0.36 -11.62
C GLY A 155 14.33 -0.86 -12.71
N VAL A 156 15.65 -0.67 -12.54
CA VAL A 156 16.68 -1.14 -13.49
C VAL A 156 16.84 -2.66 -13.39
N ALA A 157 16.81 -3.20 -12.17
CA ALA A 157 16.82 -4.63 -11.91
C ALA A 157 15.40 -5.17 -11.74
N LYS A 158 15.10 -6.31 -12.37
CA LYS A 158 13.77 -6.95 -12.31
C LYS A 158 13.60 -7.84 -11.09
N ASP A 159 14.71 -8.36 -10.56
CA ASP A 159 14.75 -9.30 -9.45
C ASP A 159 16.06 -9.12 -8.65
N ILE A 160 16.14 -9.75 -7.48
CA ILE A 160 17.30 -9.67 -6.59
C ILE A 160 18.56 -10.27 -7.26
N ALA A 161 18.39 -11.30 -8.10
CA ALA A 161 19.48 -11.95 -8.81
C ALA A 161 20.15 -11.01 -9.83
N SER A 162 19.35 -10.38 -10.70
CA SER A 162 19.85 -9.39 -11.67
C SER A 162 20.43 -8.16 -10.98
N ALA A 163 19.84 -7.71 -9.86
CA ALA A 163 20.40 -6.62 -9.06
C ALA A 163 21.79 -6.97 -8.53
N TYR A 164 21.99 -8.20 -8.04
CA TYR A 164 23.28 -8.67 -7.54
C TYR A 164 24.33 -8.69 -8.64
N GLU A 165 24.02 -9.29 -9.80
CA GLU A 165 24.95 -9.35 -10.93
C GLU A 165 25.34 -7.95 -11.40
N MET A 166 24.35 -7.07 -11.62
CA MET A 166 24.60 -5.68 -12.03
C MET A 166 25.45 -4.93 -11.00
N ALA A 167 25.18 -5.11 -9.71
CA ALA A 167 25.93 -4.44 -8.65
C ALA A 167 27.38 -4.96 -8.56
N VAL A 168 27.60 -6.27 -8.69
CA VAL A 168 28.95 -6.86 -8.76
C VAL A 168 29.70 -6.32 -9.97
N TYR A 169 29.06 -6.21 -11.14
CA TYR A 169 29.70 -5.64 -12.33
C TYR A 169 30.02 -4.16 -12.18
N ALA A 170 29.14 -3.40 -11.52
CA ALA A 170 29.29 -1.97 -11.29
C ALA A 170 30.36 -1.63 -10.24
N ASN A 171 30.70 -2.58 -9.35
CA ASN A 171 31.69 -2.39 -8.30
C ASN A 171 32.99 -3.17 -8.61
N PRO A 172 34.06 -2.47 -9.06
CA PRO A 172 35.32 -3.10 -9.48
C PRO A 172 35.98 -3.96 -8.42
N GLU A 173 35.89 -3.58 -7.14
CA GLU A 173 36.50 -4.34 -6.04
C GLU A 173 35.79 -5.68 -5.83
N THR A 174 34.46 -5.67 -5.79
CA THR A 174 33.69 -6.92 -5.65
C THR A 174 33.86 -7.81 -6.86
N ARG A 175 33.93 -7.23 -8.06
CA ARG A 175 34.20 -7.98 -9.29
C ARG A 175 35.56 -8.68 -9.24
N ALA A 176 36.61 -7.98 -8.81
CA ALA A 176 37.94 -8.56 -8.68
C ALA A 176 37.95 -9.72 -7.67
N LYS A 177 37.28 -9.57 -6.52
CA LYS A 177 37.14 -10.63 -5.51
C LYS A 177 36.38 -11.86 -6.03
N VAL A 178 35.28 -11.65 -6.76
CA VAL A 178 34.53 -12.75 -7.40
C VAL A 178 35.41 -13.52 -8.41
N LEU A 179 36.17 -12.80 -9.24
CA LEU A 179 37.10 -13.40 -10.20
C LEU A 179 38.20 -14.22 -9.50
N GLU A 180 38.81 -13.68 -8.45
CA GLU A 180 39.80 -14.43 -7.66
C GLU A 180 39.22 -15.69 -7.03
N GLU A 181 37.99 -15.63 -6.49
CA GLU A 181 37.31 -16.80 -5.93
C GLU A 181 36.99 -17.85 -7.00
N GLN A 182 36.58 -17.43 -8.20
CA GLN A 182 36.34 -18.34 -9.33
C GLN A 182 37.64 -19.06 -9.71
N VAL A 183 38.75 -18.33 -9.89
CA VAL A 183 40.07 -18.92 -10.20
C VAL A 183 40.52 -19.88 -9.09
N LYS A 184 40.29 -19.53 -7.81
CA LYS A 184 40.60 -20.41 -6.67
C LYS A 184 39.71 -21.66 -6.62
N LYS A 185 38.44 -21.58 -7.04
CA LYS A 185 37.54 -22.74 -7.12
C LYS A 185 37.93 -23.66 -8.28
N GLU A 186 38.23 -23.11 -9.45
CA GLU A 186 38.67 -23.87 -10.64
C GLU A 186 39.98 -24.63 -10.37
N THR A 187 41.01 -23.94 -9.87
CA THR A 187 42.29 -24.59 -9.50
C THR A 187 42.12 -25.69 -8.44
N LYS A 188 41.26 -25.48 -7.43
CA LYS A 188 40.94 -26.54 -6.45
C LYS A 188 40.22 -27.72 -7.08
N GLN A 189 39.31 -27.49 -8.03
CA GLN A 189 38.61 -28.56 -8.74
C GLN A 189 39.56 -29.33 -9.67
N GLU A 190 40.45 -28.66 -10.38
CA GLU A 190 41.48 -29.28 -11.21
C GLU A 190 42.44 -30.14 -10.38
N VAL A 191 42.96 -29.63 -9.25
CA VAL A 191 43.84 -30.40 -8.37
C VAL A 191 43.12 -31.62 -7.78
N LYS A 192 41.85 -31.48 -7.39
CA LYS A 192 41.03 -32.61 -6.92
C LYS A 192 40.80 -33.64 -8.04
N ALA A 193 40.49 -33.19 -9.26
CA ALA A 193 40.29 -34.06 -10.40
C ALA A 193 41.57 -34.81 -10.78
N GLU A 194 42.72 -34.12 -10.77
CA GLU A 194 44.03 -34.71 -11.05
C GLU A 194 44.44 -35.73 -9.97
N ALA A 195 44.19 -35.44 -8.69
CA ALA A 195 44.43 -36.37 -7.59
C ALA A 195 43.56 -37.64 -7.71
N VAL A 196 42.27 -37.50 -8.06
CA VAL A 196 41.38 -38.64 -8.31
C VAL A 196 41.85 -39.46 -9.51
N GLN A 197 42.30 -38.81 -10.58
CA GLN A 197 42.85 -39.52 -11.74
C GLN A 197 44.16 -40.25 -11.41
N LYS A 198 45.07 -39.63 -10.64
CA LYS A 198 46.30 -40.27 -10.16
C LYS A 198 46.01 -41.48 -9.26
N ALA A 199 45.05 -41.36 -8.32
CA ALA A 199 44.61 -42.46 -7.48
C ALA A 199 44.01 -43.62 -8.30
N LYS A 200 43.13 -43.32 -9.27
CA LYS A 200 42.58 -44.34 -10.19
C LYS A 200 43.65 -45.03 -11.03
N LYS A 201 44.67 -44.30 -11.49
CA LYS A 201 45.81 -44.86 -12.24
C LYS A 201 46.67 -45.78 -11.34
N GLN A 202 46.98 -45.37 -10.11
CA GLN A 202 47.75 -46.18 -9.16
C GLN A 202 47.00 -47.45 -8.74
N GLN A 203 45.70 -47.37 -8.50
CA GLN A 203 44.87 -48.53 -8.18
C GLN A 203 44.83 -49.54 -9.35
N ARG A 204 44.80 -49.07 -10.61
CA ARG A 204 44.89 -49.95 -11.79
C ARG A 204 46.24 -50.65 -11.94
N VAL A 205 47.33 -50.01 -11.54
CA VAL A 205 48.67 -50.60 -11.55
C VAL A 205 48.82 -51.62 -10.41
N ASN A 206 48.26 -51.35 -9.22
CA ASN A 206 48.38 -52.24 -8.06
C ASN A 206 47.54 -53.54 -8.18
N VAL A 207 46.51 -53.55 -9.03
CA VAL A 207 45.69 -54.76 -9.32
C VAL A 207 46.39 -55.70 -10.31
N LYS A 208 47.41 -55.26 -11.06
CA LYS A 208 48.13 -56.12 -12.03
C LYS A 208 49.35 -56.86 -11.43
N GLY A 209 49.66 -56.62 -10.15
CA GLY A 209 50.86 -57.16 -9.50
C GLY A 209 50.65 -58.03 -8.25
N SER A 210 49.41 -58.27 -7.81
CA SER A 210 49.15 -59.09 -6.62
C SER A 210 48.41 -60.36 -7.00
N GLY A 211 49.18 -61.43 -7.21
CA GLY A 211 48.68 -62.79 -7.13
C GLY A 211 48.22 -63.09 -5.70
N THR A 212 47.08 -63.79 -5.62
CA THR A 212 46.39 -64.41 -4.48
C THR A 212 47.29 -64.92 -3.32
N PRO A 213 46.78 -65.05 -2.06
CA PRO A 213 45.61 -65.89 -1.77
C PRO A 213 44.55 -65.33 -0.80
N SER A 214 43.33 -65.70 -1.13
CA SER A 214 42.15 -65.94 -0.30
C SER A 214 42.45 -66.38 1.14
N ASN A 215 41.83 -65.68 2.11
CA ASN A 215 41.53 -66.26 3.42
C ASN A 215 40.01 -66.33 3.60
N SER A 216 39.52 -67.54 3.47
CA SER A 216 38.15 -68.00 3.69
C SER A 216 37.75 -67.81 5.16
N GLY A 217 36.53 -67.35 5.44
CA GLY A 217 36.06 -67.27 6.83
C GLY A 217 34.61 -66.89 7.08
N VAL A 218 33.79 -66.60 6.07
CA VAL A 218 32.35 -66.37 6.27
C VAL A 218 31.57 -66.95 5.09
N PRO A 219 30.59 -67.85 5.31
CA PRO A 219 29.68 -68.28 4.26
C PRO A 219 28.86 -67.09 3.78
N SER A 220 28.95 -66.74 2.49
CA SER A 220 28.14 -65.67 1.91
C SER A 220 26.67 -66.11 1.86
N GLY A 221 25.77 -65.34 2.48
CA GLY A 221 24.32 -65.59 2.45
C GLY A 221 23.57 -65.32 3.76
N MET A 222 24.27 -65.03 4.86
CA MET A 222 23.64 -64.72 6.14
C MET A 222 23.20 -63.25 6.23
N THR A 223 22.01 -63.03 6.79
CA THR A 223 21.53 -61.70 7.15
C THR A 223 22.31 -61.15 8.35
N LEU A 224 22.35 -59.83 8.53
CA LEU A 224 23.12 -59.17 9.60
C LEU A 224 22.86 -59.77 11.01
N ASN A 225 21.61 -60.17 11.28
CA ASN A 225 21.20 -60.81 12.52
C ASN A 225 21.77 -62.24 12.69
N GLU A 226 21.94 -62.99 11.61
CA GLU A 226 22.55 -64.32 11.63
C GLU A 226 24.06 -64.24 11.86
N THR A 227 24.72 -63.25 11.26
CA THR A 227 26.15 -62.97 11.48
C THR A 227 26.45 -62.62 12.95
N ILE A 228 25.60 -61.80 13.58
CA ILE A 228 25.76 -61.42 15.00
C ILE A 228 25.55 -62.63 15.93
N LYS A 229 24.57 -63.50 15.63
CA LYS A 229 24.37 -64.73 16.42
C LYS A 229 25.52 -65.72 16.25
N PHE A 230 26.08 -65.84 15.05
CA PHE A 230 27.21 -66.73 14.78
C PHE A 230 28.46 -66.28 15.55
N SER A 231 28.78 -64.98 15.54
CA SER A 231 29.92 -64.44 16.28
C SER A 231 29.75 -64.55 17.80
N MET A 232 28.55 -64.30 18.34
CA MET A 232 28.26 -64.49 19.77
C MET A 232 28.43 -65.95 20.21
N LYS A 233 28.01 -66.91 19.37
CA LYS A 233 28.14 -68.35 19.68
C LYS A 233 29.61 -68.82 19.66
N GLN A 234 30.47 -68.19 18.86
CA GLN A 234 31.90 -68.47 18.87
C GLN A 234 32.59 -67.92 20.13
N LEU A 235 32.17 -66.75 20.62
CA LEU A 235 32.71 -66.14 21.85
C LEU A 235 32.33 -66.87 23.14
N GLN A 236 31.24 -67.65 23.15
CA GLN A 236 30.83 -68.47 24.31
C GLN A 236 31.53 -69.84 24.40
N LYS A 237 32.35 -70.19 23.41
CA LYS A 237 33.09 -71.47 23.36
C LYS A 237 34.61 -71.29 23.43
N GLY A 238 35.09 -70.08 23.73
CA GLY A 238 36.48 -69.78 24.13
C GLY A 238 36.52 -69.27 25.56
#